data_AF-A0AAV7CBN0-F1
#
_entry.id   AF-A0AAV7CBN0-F1
#
_cell.length_a   1.000
_cell.length_b   1.000
_cell.length_c   1.000
_cell.angle_alpha   90.00
_cell.angle_beta   90.00
_cell.angle_gamma   90.00
#
_symmetry.space_group_name_H-M   'P 1'
#
loop_
_entity.id
_entity.type
_entity.pdbx_description
1 polymer ?
#
loop_
_entity_poly.entity_id
_entity_poly.type
_entity_poly.pdbx_seq_one_letter_code
_entity_poly.pdbx_strand_id
1 'polypeptide(L)'
;RIRVTVDGEFLHYIFPLQFLDSPEWDSLRPSEEGVFQVTLTAETKCKYITWRRKKLYLLFAKHRFISRLFSMLIRGDIADKLYALNEKVFVDSGFRFDIRLPNFYHRASPEQSHSRTPTIHVQDFSTKRKAAKRLQPSILQVS
;
A
#
# COMPACT_ATOMS: atom_id res chain seq x y z
N ARG A 1 0.76 -17.50 -20.55
CA ARG A 1 0.57 -16.48 -19.52
C ARG A 1 0.40 -17.16 -18.17
N ILE A 2 0.77 -16.49 -17.09
CA ILE A 2 0.67 -17.01 -15.73
C ILE A 2 -0.38 -16.20 -14.98
N ARG A 3 -1.38 -16.87 -14.41
CA ARG A 3 -2.42 -16.28 -13.57
C ARG A 3 -1.90 -16.15 -12.15
N VAL A 4 -2.06 -14.97 -11.55
CA VAL A 4 -1.75 -14.72 -10.14
C VAL A 4 -3.05 -14.63 -9.36
N THR A 5 -3.14 -15.35 -8.24
CA THR A 5 -4.30 -15.30 -7.33
C THR A 5 -3.89 -15.15 -5.88
N VAL A 6 -4.76 -14.57 -5.06
CA VAL A 6 -4.68 -14.58 -3.58
C VAL A 6 -5.98 -15.18 -3.06
N ASP A 7 -5.92 -16.20 -2.21
CA ASP A 7 -7.11 -16.88 -1.67
C ASP A 7 -8.16 -17.28 -2.73
N GLY A 8 -7.72 -17.66 -3.94
CA GLY A 8 -8.57 -18.01 -5.08
C GLY A 8 -8.98 -16.83 -5.98
N GLU A 9 -8.91 -15.61 -5.47
CA GLU A 9 -9.27 -14.38 -6.18
C GLU A 9 -8.20 -13.97 -7.19
N PHE A 10 -8.64 -13.59 -8.39
CA PHE A 10 -7.74 -13.22 -9.48
C PHE A 10 -7.11 -11.84 -9.27
N LEU A 11 -5.78 -11.77 -9.30
CA LEU A 11 -5.02 -10.53 -9.14
C LEU A 11 -4.60 -9.92 -10.48
N HIS A 12 -3.73 -10.57 -11.24
CA HIS A 12 -3.32 -10.11 -12.56
C HIS A 12 -2.69 -11.27 -13.35
N TYR A 13 -2.43 -11.03 -14.63
CA TYR A 13 -1.62 -11.92 -15.45
C TYR A 13 -0.17 -11.45 -15.45
N ILE A 14 0.75 -12.42 -15.43
CA ILE A 14 2.15 -12.24 -15.79
C ILE A 14 2.33 -12.72 -17.22
N PHE A 15 2.80 -11.83 -18.07
CA PHE A 15 3.01 -12.03 -19.50
C PHE A 15 4.44 -12.46 -19.81
N PRO A 16 4.71 -12.97 -21.03
CA PRO A 16 6.08 -13.26 -21.45
C PRO A 16 7.02 -12.08 -21.20
N LEU A 17 8.24 -12.37 -20.76
CA LEU A 17 9.29 -11.39 -20.46
C LEU A 17 9.06 -10.50 -19.22
N GLN A 18 7.99 -10.73 -18.45
CA GLN A 18 7.81 -10.11 -17.14
C GLN A 18 8.41 -10.97 -16.02
N PHE A 19 8.77 -10.32 -14.92
CA PHE A 19 9.34 -11.01 -13.77
C PHE A 19 8.25 -11.77 -13.02
N LEU A 20 8.59 -12.94 -12.47
CA LEU A 20 7.69 -13.68 -11.59
C LEU A 20 7.80 -13.16 -10.15
N ASP A 21 9.01 -12.84 -9.74
CA ASP A 21 9.44 -12.67 -8.36
C ASP A 21 10.04 -11.28 -8.09
N SER A 22 9.66 -10.26 -8.87
CA SER A 22 10.19 -8.91 -8.68
C SER A 22 9.80 -8.26 -7.35
N PRO A 23 8.57 -8.40 -6.80
CA PRO A 23 8.28 -7.94 -5.44
C PRO A 23 9.15 -8.64 -4.39
N GLU A 24 9.33 -9.94 -4.52
CA GLU A 24 10.15 -10.77 -3.63
C GLU A 24 11.61 -10.35 -3.70
N TRP A 25 12.09 -10.04 -4.90
CA TRP A 25 13.45 -9.60 -5.12
C TRP A 25 13.73 -8.27 -4.42
N ASP A 26 12.83 -7.29 -4.53
CA ASP A 26 13.01 -5.96 -3.91
C ASP A 26 12.77 -5.99 -2.40
N SER A 27 11.85 -6.84 -1.92
CA SER A 27 11.43 -6.87 -0.50
C SER A 27 12.37 -7.66 0.41
N LEU A 28 12.99 -8.74 -0.07
CA LEU A 28 13.79 -9.63 0.77
C LEU A 28 15.26 -9.24 0.79
N ARG A 29 15.95 -9.48 1.91
CA ARG A 29 17.42 -9.40 1.94
C ARG A 29 18.06 -10.62 1.24
N PRO A 30 19.34 -10.56 0.84
CA PRO A 30 20.01 -11.68 0.15
C PRO A 30 20.03 -13.01 0.91
N SER A 31 19.99 -12.97 2.24
CA SER A 31 20.01 -14.13 3.14
C SER A 31 18.62 -14.52 3.65
N GLU A 32 17.58 -13.80 3.25
CA GLU A 32 16.24 -13.95 3.78
C GLU A 32 15.39 -14.75 2.81
N GLU A 33 14.65 -15.70 3.36
CA GLU A 33 13.61 -16.42 2.64
C GLU A 33 12.26 -15.87 3.12
N GLY A 34 11.33 -15.71 2.18
CA GLY A 34 10.00 -15.20 2.46
C GLY A 34 8.96 -16.02 1.71
N VAL A 35 7.81 -16.22 2.33
CA VAL A 35 6.64 -16.80 1.68
C VAL A 35 5.70 -15.66 1.34
N PHE A 36 5.30 -15.60 0.08
CA PHE A 36 4.34 -14.61 -0.42
C PHE A 36 3.00 -15.31 -0.59
N GLN A 37 1.93 -14.65 -0.17
CA GLN A 37 0.58 -15.24 -0.09
C GLN A 37 -0.14 -15.26 -1.45
N VAL A 38 0.59 -15.48 -2.54
CA VAL A 38 0.02 -15.57 -3.90
C VAL A 38 0.28 -16.94 -4.50
N THR A 39 -0.67 -17.39 -5.32
CA THR A 39 -0.54 -18.61 -6.12
C THR A 39 -0.32 -18.23 -7.58
N LEU A 40 0.71 -18.82 -8.19
CA LEU A 40 1.01 -18.69 -9.61
C LEU A 40 0.53 -19.94 -10.35
N THR A 41 -0.31 -19.76 -11.37
CA THR A 41 -0.81 -20.87 -12.20
C THR A 41 -0.50 -20.61 -13.66
N ALA A 42 0.22 -21.53 -14.31
CA ALA A 42 0.45 -21.45 -15.75
C ALA A 42 -0.81 -21.87 -16.52
N GLU A 43 -1.48 -20.93 -17.19
CA GLU A 43 -2.65 -21.23 -18.04
C GLU A 43 -2.26 -21.72 -19.44
N THR A 44 -1.03 -21.46 -19.85
CA THR A 44 -0.48 -21.93 -21.12
C THR A 44 0.89 -22.56 -20.90
N LYS A 45 1.43 -23.21 -21.93
CA LYS A 45 2.83 -23.62 -21.93
C LYS A 45 3.72 -22.40 -21.69
N CYS A 46 4.48 -22.41 -20.60
CA CYS A 46 5.37 -21.34 -20.19
C CYS A 46 6.79 -21.88 -20.01
N LYS A 47 7.78 -21.02 -20.22
CA LYS A 47 9.18 -21.26 -19.87
C LYS A 47 9.64 -20.08 -19.03
N TYR A 48 10.46 -20.35 -18.03
CA TYR A 48 11.05 -19.31 -17.19
C TYR A 48 12.55 -19.54 -17.06
N ILE A 49 13.26 -18.47 -16.73
CA ILE A 49 14.68 -18.49 -16.40
C ILE A 49 14.77 -18.19 -14.91
N THR A 50 15.65 -18.90 -14.21
CA THR A 50 15.89 -18.70 -12.79
C THR A 50 17.37 -18.49 -12.53
N TRP A 51 17.67 -17.65 -11.54
CA TRP A 51 19.02 -17.37 -11.09
C TRP A 51 19.12 -17.55 -9.58
N ARG A 52 20.25 -18.08 -9.11
CA ARG A 52 20.53 -18.12 -7.66
C ARG A 52 20.82 -16.70 -7.17
N ARG A 53 20.00 -16.18 -6.25
CA ARG A 53 20.10 -14.83 -5.67
C ARG A 53 21.54 -14.44 -5.29
N LYS A 54 22.23 -15.26 -4.49
CA LYS A 54 23.62 -15.03 -4.07
C LYS A 54 24.60 -14.85 -5.24
N LYS A 55 24.47 -15.66 -6.30
CA LYS A 55 25.32 -15.55 -7.50
C LYS A 55 25.04 -14.26 -8.28
N LEU A 56 23.76 -13.85 -8.35
CA LEU A 56 23.36 -12.63 -9.03
C LEU A 56 23.87 -11.38 -8.30
N TYR A 57 23.85 -11.36 -6.96
CA TYR A 57 24.47 -10.28 -6.18
C TYR A 57 25.98 -10.17 -6.40
N LEU A 58 26.69 -11.31 -6.48
CA LEU A 58 28.13 -11.31 -6.79
C LEU A 58 28.41 -10.74 -8.20
N LEU A 59 27.54 -11.03 -9.17
CA LEU A 59 27.64 -10.42 -10.51
C LEU A 59 27.44 -8.91 -10.45
N PHE A 60 26.43 -8.44 -9.72
CA PHE A 60 26.12 -7.02 -9.58
C PHE A 60 27.21 -6.24 -8.86
N ALA A 61 27.88 -6.86 -7.87
CA ALA A 61 29.03 -6.27 -7.19
C ALA A 61 30.21 -6.03 -8.15
N LYS A 62 30.39 -6.89 -9.17
CA LYS A 62 31.43 -6.74 -10.21
C LYS A 62 31.02 -5.81 -11.35
N HIS A 63 29.74 -5.74 -11.68
CA HIS A 63 29.24 -5.01 -12.86
C HIS A 63 28.15 -3.99 -12.48
N ARG A 64 28.58 -2.77 -12.12
CA ARG A 64 27.68 -1.70 -11.65
C ARG A 64 26.63 -1.29 -12.69
N PHE A 65 26.96 -1.31 -13.98
CA PHE A 65 26.00 -1.01 -15.05
C PHE A 65 24.84 -2.01 -15.09
N ILE A 66 25.16 -3.31 -15.09
CA ILE A 66 24.16 -4.39 -15.09
C ILE A 66 23.29 -4.30 -13.83
N SER A 67 23.91 -4.05 -12.66
CA SER A 67 23.19 -3.85 -11.40
C SER A 67 22.15 -2.73 -11.48
N ARG A 68 22.54 -1.57 -12.04
CA ARG A 68 21.66 -0.41 -12.20
C ARG A 68 20.52 -0.70 -13.18
N LEU A 69 20.84 -1.29 -14.33
CA LEU A 69 19.84 -1.67 -15.33
C LEU A 69 18.83 -2.66 -14.75
N PHE A 70 19.31 -3.72 -14.10
CA PHE A 70 18.45 -4.73 -13.48
C PHE A 70 17.54 -4.12 -12.41
N SER A 71 18.09 -3.22 -11.58
CA SER A 71 17.31 -2.51 -10.56
C SER A 71 16.20 -1.64 -11.17
N MET A 72 16.44 -0.98 -12.31
CA MET A 72 15.40 -0.24 -13.02
C MET A 72 14.31 -1.17 -13.58
N LEU A 73 14.70 -2.32 -14.15
CA LEU A 73 13.75 -3.29 -14.68
C LEU A 73 12.84 -3.85 -13.58
N ILE A 74 13.40 -4.21 -12.42
CA ILE A 74 12.62 -4.68 -11.26
C ILE A 74 11.62 -3.61 -10.80
N ARG A 75 12.06 -2.37 -10.65
CA ARG A 75 11.17 -1.27 -10.23
C ARG A 75 10.05 -1.00 -11.23
N GLY A 76 10.36 -1.03 -12.53
CA GLY A 76 9.36 -0.90 -13.59
C GLY A 76 8.31 -2.01 -13.53
N ASP A 77 8.76 -3.26 -13.44
CA ASP A 77 7.86 -4.43 -13.36
C ASP A 77 6.96 -4.39 -12.11
N ILE A 78 7.49 -3.98 -10.95
CA ILE A 78 6.68 -3.77 -9.73
C ILE A 78 5.64 -2.67 -9.96
N ALA A 79 6.02 -1.54 -10.53
CA ALA A 79 5.10 -0.43 -10.79
C ALA A 79 3.96 -0.88 -11.72
N ASP A 80 4.27 -1.57 -12.81
CA ASP A 80 3.28 -2.09 -13.76
C ASP A 80 2.29 -3.05 -13.08
N LYS A 81 2.79 -3.95 -12.23
CA LYS A 81 1.95 -4.86 -11.43
C LYS A 81 1.06 -4.10 -10.46
N LEU A 82 1.57 -3.09 -9.76
CA LEU A 82 0.77 -2.26 -8.85
C LEU A 82 -0.33 -1.51 -9.60
N TYR A 83 -0.04 -0.95 -10.77
CA TYR A 83 -1.06 -0.32 -11.60
C TYR A 83 -2.12 -1.33 -12.08
N ALA A 84 -1.71 -2.53 -12.51
CA ALA A 84 -2.64 -3.57 -12.93
C ALA A 84 -3.59 -4.04 -11.79
N LEU A 85 -3.08 -4.14 -10.56
CA LEU A 85 -3.89 -4.43 -9.38
C LEU A 85 -4.87 -3.30 -9.08
N ASN A 86 -4.38 -2.07 -9.17
CA ASN A 86 -5.13 -0.89 -8.80
C ASN A 86 -6.32 -0.60 -9.74
N GLU A 87 -6.17 -0.85 -11.05
CA GLU A 87 -7.29 -0.74 -11.99
C GLU A 87 -8.46 -1.69 -11.62
N LYS A 88 -8.22 -2.78 -10.89
CA LYS A 88 -9.31 -3.63 -10.37
C LYS A 88 -10.02 -3.04 -9.16
N VAL A 89 -9.25 -2.48 -8.22
CA VAL A 89 -9.83 -1.79 -7.06
C VAL A 89 -10.68 -0.60 -7.52
N PHE A 90 -10.29 0.06 -8.63
CA PHE A 90 -11.11 1.07 -9.29
C PHE A 90 -12.47 0.52 -9.74
N VAL A 91 -12.50 -0.61 -10.44
CA VAL A 91 -13.75 -1.20 -10.96
C VAL A 91 -14.73 -1.51 -9.82
N ASP A 92 -14.24 -1.98 -8.67
CA ASP A 92 -15.07 -2.34 -7.52
C ASP A 92 -15.55 -1.13 -6.70
N SER A 93 -14.74 -0.07 -6.62
CA SER A 93 -15.01 1.09 -5.75
C SER A 93 -15.55 2.33 -6.47
N GLY A 94 -15.41 2.40 -7.80
CA GLY A 94 -15.70 3.60 -8.60
C GLY A 94 -14.67 4.73 -8.45
N PHE A 95 -13.62 4.56 -7.62
CA PHE A 95 -12.61 5.58 -7.33
C PHE A 95 -11.22 5.19 -7.83
N ARG A 96 -10.62 6.03 -8.69
CA ARG A 96 -9.30 5.74 -9.28
C ARG A 96 -8.24 6.08 -8.24
N PHE A 97 -7.60 5.07 -7.66
CA PHE A 97 -6.44 5.35 -6.82
C PHE A 97 -5.28 5.77 -7.73
N ASP A 98 -4.65 6.92 -7.50
CA ASP A 98 -3.32 7.24 -8.02
C ASP A 98 -2.30 7.07 -6.89
N ILE A 99 -1.59 5.95 -6.84
CA ILE A 99 -0.65 5.63 -5.75
C ILE A 99 0.39 6.73 -5.47
N ARG A 100 0.59 7.67 -6.40
CA ARG A 100 1.48 8.84 -6.26
C ARG A 100 0.86 9.99 -5.44
N LEU A 101 -0.44 9.93 -5.19
CA LEU A 101 -1.22 10.96 -4.48
C LEU A 101 -1.96 10.40 -3.22
N PRO A 102 -1.24 9.87 -2.20
CA PRO A 102 -1.85 9.26 -1.02
C PRO A 102 -2.85 10.15 -0.26
N ASN A 103 -2.64 11.47 -0.27
CA ASN A 103 -3.42 12.42 0.54
C ASN A 103 -4.72 12.90 -0.13
N PHE A 104 -4.96 12.58 -1.40
CA PHE A 104 -6.16 13.06 -2.11
C PHE A 104 -7.40 12.17 -1.91
N TYR A 105 -7.25 10.99 -1.29
CA TYR A 105 -8.34 10.02 -1.17
C TYR A 105 -9.36 10.33 -0.07
N HIS A 106 -8.92 10.90 1.05
CA HIS A 106 -9.83 11.16 2.17
C HIS A 106 -10.92 12.19 1.84
N ARG A 107 -10.70 12.99 0.79
CA ARG A 107 -11.61 14.07 0.36
C ARG A 107 -12.57 13.65 -0.77
N ALA A 108 -12.32 12.51 -1.41
CA ALA A 108 -13.13 12.01 -2.52
C ALA A 108 -14.23 11.04 -2.06
N SER A 109 -14.22 10.59 -0.80
CA SER A 109 -15.35 9.85 -0.23
C SER A 109 -16.61 10.71 -0.35
N PRO A 110 -17.72 10.17 -0.90
CA PRO A 110 -19.00 10.84 -0.80
C PRO A 110 -19.33 10.86 0.70
N GLU A 111 -19.35 12.07 1.26
CA GLU A 111 -19.89 12.34 2.59
C GLU A 111 -21.16 11.48 2.79
N GLN A 112 -21.12 10.52 3.71
CA GLN A 112 -22.36 9.97 4.25
C GLN A 112 -23.07 11.14 4.91
N SER A 113 -24.11 11.65 4.24
CA SER A 113 -24.99 12.67 4.77
C SER A 113 -25.73 12.11 5.98
N HIS A 114 -25.11 12.18 7.15
CA HIS A 114 -25.82 12.20 8.42
C HIS A 114 -26.07 13.66 8.77
N SER A 115 -27.32 14.05 8.54
CA SER A 115 -27.91 15.34 8.84
C SER A 115 -27.40 15.91 10.18
N ARG A 116 -26.58 16.94 10.10
CA ARG A 116 -26.43 17.93 11.17
C ARG A 116 -26.50 19.30 10.53
N THR A 117 -27.70 19.88 10.57
CA THR A 117 -27.95 21.29 10.27
C THR A 117 -26.99 22.17 11.09
N PRO A 118 -26.20 23.06 10.46
CA PRO A 118 -25.45 24.06 11.21
C PRO A 118 -26.39 25.24 11.47
N THR A 119 -26.93 25.35 12.69
CA THR A 119 -27.55 26.59 13.14
C THR A 119 -26.43 27.61 13.38
N ILE A 120 -26.28 28.54 12.46
CA ILE A 120 -25.44 29.73 12.63
C ILE A 120 -26.15 30.65 13.63
N HIS A 121 -25.58 30.82 14.83
CA HIS A 121 -25.96 31.90 15.74
C HIS A 121 -24.75 32.83 15.92
N VAL A 122 -24.91 34.08 15.50
CA VAL A 122 -23.88 35.12 15.59
C VAL A 122 -24.26 36.12 16.68
N GLN A 123 -23.25 36.42 17.53
CA GLN A 123 -23.05 37.58 18.44
C GLN A 123 -23.97 37.67 19.68
N ASP A 124 -23.45 37.94 20.88
CA ASP A 124 -22.77 39.19 21.27
C ASP A 124 -21.65 39.07 22.33
N PHE A 125 -20.71 40.02 22.25
CA PHE A 125 -19.71 40.33 23.27
C PHE A 125 -20.32 41.24 24.37
N SER A 126 -20.19 40.85 25.63
CA SER A 126 -20.38 41.76 26.78
C SER A 126 -19.58 41.31 28.00
N THR A 127 -18.84 42.26 28.56
CA THR A 127 -17.88 42.16 29.67
C THR A 127 -18.57 42.06 31.04
N LYS A 128 -18.05 41.26 32.01
CA LYS A 128 -17.75 41.65 33.43
C LYS A 128 -17.40 40.48 34.40
N ARG A 129 -16.13 40.48 34.83
CA ARG A 129 -15.50 40.28 36.16
C ARG A 129 -16.03 39.29 37.25
N LYS A 130 -15.07 38.48 37.75
CA LYS A 130 -14.74 38.04 39.16
C LYS A 130 -15.79 37.17 39.90
N ALA A 131 -15.48 36.24 40.82
CA ALA A 131 -14.31 35.95 41.65
C ALA A 131 -14.26 34.45 42.08
N ALA A 132 -13.12 34.05 42.62
CA ALA A 132 -12.80 32.73 43.18
C ALA A 132 -13.64 32.30 44.39
N LYS A 133 -13.80 30.98 44.59
CA LYS A 133 -13.71 30.37 45.93
C LYS A 133 -13.26 28.90 45.87
N ARG A 134 -12.26 28.64 46.70
CA ARG A 134 -11.52 27.42 46.99
C ARG A 134 -12.31 26.57 47.99
N LEU A 135 -12.35 25.24 47.82
CA LEU A 135 -12.17 24.24 48.90
C LEU A 135 -12.09 22.81 48.31
N GLN A 136 -10.94 22.16 48.47
CA GLN A 136 -10.81 20.71 48.70
C GLN A 136 -10.72 20.50 50.24
N PRO A 137 -10.63 19.28 50.83
CA PRO A 137 -10.58 17.89 50.30
C PRO A 137 -11.66 16.97 50.98
N SER A 138 -11.81 15.66 50.75
CA SER A 138 -11.01 14.58 51.40
C SER A 138 -11.63 13.18 51.18
N ILE A 139 -10.75 12.15 51.12
CA ILE A 139 -10.87 10.75 51.63
C ILE A 139 -11.60 9.71 50.71
N LEU A 140 -10.92 8.73 50.08
CA LEU A 140 -10.42 7.39 50.56
C LEU A 140 -11.56 6.54 51.17
N GLN A 141 -11.83 5.25 50.92
CA GLN A 141 -11.09 4.04 50.54
C GLN A 141 -12.13 2.98 50.06
N VAL A 142 -11.82 2.14 49.07
CA VAL A 142 -11.49 0.69 49.15
C VAL A 142 -12.65 -0.27 49.50
N SER A 143 -12.90 -1.22 48.59
CA SER A 143 -12.91 -2.67 48.85
C SER A 143 -12.30 -3.37 47.65
#